data_AF-A0A7C3YSD5-F1
#
_entry.id   AF-A0A7C3YSD5-F1
#
_cell.length_a   1.000
_cell.length_b   1.000
_cell.length_c   1.000
_cell.angle_alpha   90.00
_cell.angle_beta   90.00
_cell.angle_gamma   90.00
#
_symmetry.space_group_name_H-M   'P 1'
#
loop_
_entity.id
_entity.type
_entity.pdbx_description
1 polymer ?
#
loop_
_entity_poly.entity_id
_entity_poly.type
_entity_poly.pdbx_seq_one_letter_code
_entity_poly.pdbx_strand_id
1 'polypeptide(L)'
;MNFPENEFSLFVISSSRPPNIFLSLFFGYILGGIPFGYLLPLRKGIDIRKYGSKNIGFTNVLRNLGLGFALPVFFLDFAKGFLPTLFARSLLLDPIFVGLGAVLGHLFTPFLSFRGGKGVSTTFGVLFALSPKISLIGALIWIGSFLLFSYASLSSLLFSLLLLLSPFLFSIPAEEKPIFFFIPFLIIIKHLPNIKRLLTNSEPKTHFRKKKTSFSLSPSSLLFIGAGRWAQSLSLTLAPKVKRIILWEGKREKGMRSKEIPEEIPFPENIQFTNSFIDYLKDSPILFFSLPTSALREVLEKFSRAIPKETIIISTVKGIEKDTLKLPSQIILSYLSQNPILVLAGPGIPYEIAQKKPSALVLATKDISLGKEIQRLFSGETLRIYLSQDPIGVELGGALKNVIAIACGIIDGKGWGINAKSSLITRGLSEMKRIAVFLGAQPETLNGLSGIGDLILTSFSPHSRNYRLGWEIGQGKKVAEAKEGISGVIEGLETCVSVYQLAKRYNLNLPIMEEIYKILYEGEEPEISLRRLMLRDLKGE
;
A
#
# COMPACT_ATOMS: atom_id res chain seq x y z
N MET A 1 -45.58 -7.10 55.20
CA MET A 1 -44.27 -7.17 55.90
C MET A 1 -43.22 -6.72 54.91
N ASN A 2 -42.73 -5.50 55.10
CA ASN A 2 -41.62 -4.92 54.34
C ASN A 2 -40.31 -5.50 54.87
N PHE A 3 -39.47 -6.01 53.98
CA PHE A 3 -38.06 -6.26 54.27
C PHE A 3 -37.24 -5.13 53.63
N PRO A 4 -36.31 -4.50 54.36
CA PRO A 4 -35.67 -3.26 53.93
C PRO A 4 -34.53 -3.50 52.94
N GLU A 5 -34.56 -2.77 51.82
CA GLU A 5 -33.39 -2.46 51.00
C GLU A 5 -32.53 -1.44 51.74
N ASN A 6 -31.50 -1.86 52.48
CA ASN A 6 -30.41 -0.97 52.92
C ASN A 6 -29.27 -1.76 53.58
N GLU A 7 -28.46 -2.45 52.80
CA GLU A 7 -27.12 -2.86 53.23
C GLU A 7 -26.14 -2.77 52.04
N PHE A 8 -25.73 -1.55 51.69
CA PHE A 8 -24.43 -1.23 51.08
C PHE A 8 -24.10 0.28 51.25
N SER A 9 -24.51 0.84 52.40
CA SER A 9 -24.26 2.22 52.81
C SER A 9 -23.07 2.27 53.78
N LEU A 10 -21.86 2.01 53.29
CA LEU A 10 -20.62 2.24 54.05
C LEU A 10 -19.57 2.86 53.13
N PHE A 11 -19.64 4.20 53.08
CA PHE A 11 -18.58 5.22 52.89
C PHE A 11 -19.21 6.49 52.29
N VAL A 12 -20.16 7.09 53.01
CA VAL A 12 -20.54 8.49 52.77
C VAL A 12 -19.60 9.35 53.60
N ILE A 13 -18.47 9.73 53.00
CA ILE A 13 -17.74 10.92 53.47
C ILE A 13 -18.62 12.10 53.06
N SER A 14 -19.36 12.64 54.01
CA SER A 14 -19.98 13.97 53.92
C SER A 14 -18.85 15.00 53.80
N SER A 15 -18.44 15.31 52.57
CA SER A 15 -17.61 16.48 52.29
C SER A 15 -18.49 17.59 51.73
N SER A 16 -18.80 18.58 52.56
CA SER A 16 -19.52 19.81 52.23
C SER A 16 -18.75 20.77 51.31
N ARG A 17 -17.81 20.27 50.50
CA ARG A 17 -17.11 21.04 49.46
C ARG A 17 -17.58 20.56 48.08
N PRO A 18 -18.04 21.46 47.19
CA PRO A 18 -18.32 21.07 45.82
C PRO A 18 -17.04 20.50 45.20
N PRO A 19 -17.10 19.37 44.48
CA PRO A 19 -15.92 18.76 43.89
C PRO A 19 -15.25 19.77 42.95
N ASN A 20 -13.94 19.92 43.09
CA ASN A 20 -13.19 20.87 42.27
C ASN A 20 -13.18 20.38 40.81
N ILE A 21 -13.98 21.03 39.96
CA ILE A 21 -14.16 20.69 38.54
C ILE A 21 -12.81 20.68 37.82
N PHE A 22 -11.96 21.68 38.08
CA PHE A 22 -10.65 21.78 37.45
C PHE A 22 -9.74 20.62 37.86
N LEU A 23 -9.69 20.31 39.16
CA LEU A 23 -8.90 19.18 39.67
C LEU A 23 -9.41 17.84 39.12
N SER A 24 -10.73 17.69 39.01
CA SER A 24 -11.39 16.50 38.44
C SER A 24 -11.01 16.31 36.96
N LEU A 25 -11.13 17.36 36.16
CA LEU A 25 -10.72 17.35 34.75
C LEU A 25 -9.22 17.07 34.59
N PHE A 26 -8.38 17.75 35.37
CA PHE A 26 -6.92 17.60 35.29
C PHE A 26 -6.48 16.19 35.67
N PHE A 27 -7.02 15.65 36.76
CA PHE A 27 -6.74 14.29 37.22
C PHE A 27 -7.13 13.26 36.16
N GLY A 28 -8.34 13.36 35.61
CA GLY A 28 -8.79 12.53 34.51
C GLY A 28 -7.89 12.66 33.28
N TYR A 29 -7.52 13.88 32.90
CA TYR A 29 -6.71 14.18 31.72
C TYR A 29 -5.32 13.53 31.76
N ILE A 30 -4.62 13.59 32.89
CA ILE A 30 -3.30 12.96 33.04
C ILE A 30 -3.41 11.44 32.91
N LEU A 31 -4.36 10.81 33.62
CA LEU A 31 -4.50 9.35 33.61
C LEU A 31 -5.00 8.82 32.27
N GLY A 32 -5.99 9.47 31.66
CA GLY A 32 -6.46 9.13 30.32
C GLY A 32 -5.43 9.43 29.23
N GLY A 33 -4.52 10.36 29.50
CA GLY A 33 -3.40 10.73 28.64
C GLY A 33 -2.41 9.61 28.36
N ILE A 34 -2.31 8.59 29.21
CA ILE A 34 -1.30 7.52 29.07
C ILE A 34 -1.52 6.76 27.74
N PRO A 35 -0.57 6.78 26.79
CA PRO A 35 -0.80 6.29 25.43
C PRO A 35 -0.43 4.80 25.30
N PHE A 36 -1.19 3.90 25.93
CA PHE A 36 -0.90 2.45 25.92
C PHE A 36 -0.80 1.85 24.52
N GLY A 37 -1.62 2.32 23.58
CA GLY A 37 -1.55 1.94 22.17
C GLY A 37 -0.23 2.26 21.48
N TYR A 38 0.55 3.20 22.02
CA TYR A 38 1.92 3.51 21.59
C TYR A 38 2.96 2.75 22.43
N LEU A 39 2.82 2.76 23.77
CA LEU A 39 3.81 2.20 24.69
C LEU A 39 3.95 0.68 24.55
N LEU A 40 2.87 -0.05 24.36
CA LEU A 40 2.92 -1.52 24.27
C LEU A 40 3.66 -2.03 23.02
N PRO A 41 3.36 -1.54 21.79
CA PRO A 41 4.18 -1.86 20.62
C PRO A 41 5.64 -1.40 20.75
N LEU A 42 5.88 -0.23 21.36
CA LEU A 42 7.22 0.34 21.47
C LEU A 42 8.17 -0.52 22.30
N ARG A 43 7.67 -1.26 23.31
CA ARG A 43 8.46 -2.24 24.07
C ARG A 43 9.11 -3.33 23.19
N LYS A 44 8.60 -3.55 21.98
CA LYS A 44 9.20 -4.45 20.97
C LYS A 44 9.88 -3.71 19.81
N GLY A 45 10.20 -2.43 19.99
CA GLY A 45 10.84 -1.59 18.96
C GLY A 45 9.90 -1.13 17.84
N ILE A 46 8.58 -1.26 18.01
CA ILE A 46 7.59 -0.95 16.97
C ILE A 46 6.90 0.38 17.26
N ASP A 47 7.14 1.41 16.44
CA ASP A 47 6.39 2.66 16.50
C ASP A 47 5.10 2.56 15.67
N ILE A 48 3.97 2.33 16.31
CA ILE A 48 2.66 2.16 15.66
C ILE A 48 2.23 3.38 14.80
N ARG A 49 2.76 4.57 15.09
CA ARG A 49 2.42 5.80 14.36
C ARG A 49 3.01 5.82 12.94
N LYS A 50 3.97 4.94 12.65
CA LYS A 50 4.54 4.74 11.32
C LYS A 50 3.70 3.79 10.44
N TYR A 51 2.66 3.18 10.99
CA TYR A 51 1.86 2.15 10.31
C TYR A 51 0.38 2.50 10.20
N GLY A 52 -0.27 2.02 9.13
CA GLY A 52 -1.71 2.16 8.88
C GLY A 52 -2.21 3.61 8.97
N SER A 53 -3.20 3.82 9.84
CA SER A 53 -3.85 5.13 10.05
C SER A 53 -3.02 6.13 10.85
N LYS A 54 -1.78 5.75 11.24
CA LYS A 54 -0.86 6.54 12.09
C LYS A 54 -1.40 6.90 13.49
N ASN A 55 -2.59 6.41 13.83
CA ASN A 55 -3.22 6.57 15.14
C ASN A 55 -2.80 5.46 16.11
N ILE A 56 -2.86 5.74 17.40
CA ILE A 56 -2.48 4.78 18.46
C ILE A 56 -3.63 3.87 18.90
N GLY A 57 -4.85 4.10 18.43
CA GLY A 57 -6.04 3.38 18.92
C GLY A 57 -6.09 1.90 18.55
N PHE A 58 -6.90 1.14 19.30
CA PHE A 58 -7.16 -0.30 19.16
C PHE A 58 -7.19 -0.81 17.71
N THR A 59 -8.01 -0.20 16.85
CA THR A 59 -8.18 -0.67 15.47
C THR A 59 -6.89 -0.61 14.66
N ASN A 60 -6.05 0.42 14.86
CA ASN A 60 -4.79 0.52 14.13
C ASN A 60 -3.81 -0.55 14.60
N VAL A 61 -3.77 -0.81 15.90
CA VAL A 61 -2.97 -1.89 16.49
C VAL A 61 -3.45 -3.25 15.99
N LEU A 62 -4.77 -3.49 15.96
CA LEU A 62 -5.36 -4.73 15.46
C LEU A 62 -4.99 -5.01 14.00
N ARG A 63 -5.11 -4.01 13.13
CA ARG A 63 -4.81 -4.16 11.70
C ARG A 63 -3.34 -4.46 11.43
N ASN A 64 -2.43 -3.82 12.15
CA ASN A 64 -1.00 -3.87 11.84
C ASN A 64 -0.23 -4.92 12.66
N LEU A 65 -0.65 -5.17 13.90
CA LEU A 65 0.07 -6.01 14.87
C LEU A 65 -0.75 -7.23 15.35
N GLY A 66 -2.05 -7.27 15.04
CA GLY A 66 -2.94 -8.39 15.36
C GLY A 66 -3.50 -8.36 16.79
N LEU A 67 -4.36 -9.34 17.08
CA LEU A 67 -5.12 -9.45 18.33
C LEU A 67 -4.24 -9.47 19.59
N GLY A 68 -3.06 -10.11 19.53
CA GLY A 68 -2.16 -10.23 20.69
C GLY A 68 -1.66 -8.89 21.23
N PHE A 69 -1.53 -7.87 20.38
CA PHE A 69 -1.24 -6.50 20.82
C PHE A 69 -2.52 -5.69 21.06
N ALA A 70 -3.54 -5.90 20.23
CA ALA A 70 -4.74 -5.08 20.26
C ALA A 70 -5.57 -5.31 21.53
N LEU A 71 -5.72 -6.55 22.00
CA LEU A 71 -6.51 -6.85 23.20
C LEU A 71 -5.94 -6.17 24.45
N PRO A 72 -4.63 -6.28 24.78
CA PRO A 72 -4.06 -5.52 25.89
C PRO A 72 -4.25 -4.01 25.76
N VAL A 73 -4.07 -3.44 24.55
CA VAL A 73 -4.30 -2.01 24.31
C VAL A 73 -5.75 -1.62 24.60
N PHE A 74 -6.72 -2.42 24.13
CA PHE A 74 -8.13 -2.18 24.41
C PHE A 74 -8.42 -2.16 25.90
N PHE A 75 -7.98 -3.18 26.65
CA PHE A 75 -8.27 -3.28 28.08
C PHE A 75 -7.60 -2.16 28.88
N LEU A 76 -6.38 -1.75 28.53
CA LEU A 76 -5.70 -0.64 29.20
C LEU A 76 -6.31 0.72 28.85
N ASP A 77 -6.68 0.95 27.58
CA ASP A 77 -7.39 2.17 27.18
C ASP A 77 -8.81 2.25 27.75
N PHE A 78 -9.44 1.10 28.00
CA PHE A 78 -10.70 1.01 28.75
C PHE A 78 -10.46 1.31 30.23
N ALA A 79 -9.48 0.65 30.87
CA ALA A 79 -9.18 0.78 32.28
C ALA A 79 -8.83 2.22 32.68
N LYS A 80 -8.09 2.95 31.85
CA LYS A 80 -7.76 4.37 32.12
C LYS A 80 -8.97 5.31 32.04
N GLY A 81 -10.06 4.89 31.39
CA GLY A 81 -11.34 5.60 31.45
C GLY A 81 -12.18 5.13 32.64
N PHE A 82 -12.20 3.82 32.90
CA PHE A 82 -13.01 3.19 33.92
C PHE A 82 -12.54 3.49 35.35
N LEU A 83 -11.29 3.17 35.69
CA LEU A 83 -10.79 3.21 37.06
C LEU A 83 -10.82 4.63 37.65
N PRO A 84 -10.33 5.68 36.96
CA PRO A 84 -10.38 7.03 37.54
C PRO A 84 -11.81 7.52 37.76
N THR A 85 -12.72 7.19 36.83
CA THR A 85 -14.13 7.58 36.92
C THR A 85 -14.84 6.85 38.06
N LEU A 86 -14.58 5.54 38.23
CA LEU A 86 -15.17 4.72 39.30
C LEU A 86 -14.74 5.21 40.68
N PHE A 87 -13.44 5.50 40.86
CA PHE A 87 -12.88 5.91 42.14
C PHE A 87 -12.94 7.43 42.39
N ALA A 88 -13.46 8.22 41.46
CA ALA A 88 -13.48 9.69 41.57
C ALA A 88 -14.11 10.17 42.89
N ARG A 89 -15.24 9.59 43.30
CA ARG A 89 -15.93 9.96 44.55
C ARG A 89 -15.08 9.67 45.79
N SER A 90 -14.34 8.57 45.80
CA SER A 90 -13.42 8.23 46.90
C SER A 90 -12.24 9.20 47.02
N LEU A 91 -11.94 9.92 45.94
CA LEU A 91 -10.89 10.94 45.86
C LEU A 91 -11.44 12.38 46.02
N LEU A 92 -12.72 12.53 46.39
CA LEU A 92 -13.41 13.83 46.48
C LEU A 92 -13.43 14.60 45.14
N LEU A 93 -13.47 13.86 44.03
CA LEU A 93 -13.55 14.39 42.66
C LEU A 93 -14.92 14.10 42.03
N ASP A 94 -15.28 14.90 41.05
CA ASP A 94 -16.51 14.69 40.27
C ASP A 94 -16.27 13.62 39.18
N PRO A 95 -17.01 12.49 39.20
CA PRO A 95 -16.80 11.40 38.25
C PRO A 95 -17.06 11.80 36.79
N ILE A 96 -17.99 12.72 36.54
CA ILE A 96 -18.34 13.17 35.18
C ILE A 96 -17.16 13.93 34.59
N PHE A 97 -16.59 14.85 35.37
CA PHE A 97 -15.44 15.64 34.96
C PHE A 97 -14.15 14.83 34.90
N VAL A 98 -13.95 13.85 35.80
CA VAL A 98 -12.84 12.88 35.68
C VAL A 98 -12.96 12.06 34.40
N GLY A 99 -14.15 11.56 34.08
CA GLY A 99 -14.40 10.79 32.86
C GLY A 99 -14.19 11.61 31.58
N LEU A 100 -14.70 12.84 31.55
CA LEU A 100 -14.47 13.78 30.45
C LEU A 100 -12.98 14.09 30.28
N GLY A 101 -12.28 14.35 31.39
CA GLY A 101 -10.83 14.53 31.43
C GLY A 101 -10.11 13.33 30.82
N ALA A 102 -10.47 12.10 31.20
CA ALA A 102 -9.85 10.89 30.68
C ALA A 102 -9.99 10.73 29.16
N VAL A 103 -11.16 11.05 28.61
CA VAL A 103 -11.38 11.04 27.15
C VAL A 103 -10.54 12.13 26.48
N LEU A 104 -10.54 13.36 27.01
CA LEU A 104 -9.73 14.45 26.46
C LEU A 104 -8.23 14.12 26.48
N GLY A 105 -7.74 13.53 27.58
CA GLY A 105 -6.38 13.05 27.70
C GLY A 105 -6.04 12.02 26.64
N HIS A 106 -6.92 11.04 26.38
CA HIS A 106 -6.71 10.08 25.31
C HIS A 106 -6.70 10.72 23.91
N LEU A 107 -7.58 11.70 23.66
CA LEU A 107 -7.73 12.38 22.37
C LEU A 107 -6.57 13.34 22.06
N PHE A 108 -6.05 13.99 23.10
CA PHE A 108 -5.04 15.05 23.04
C PHE A 108 -3.95 14.77 24.07
N THR A 109 -3.33 13.59 23.97
CA THR A 109 -2.32 13.17 24.95
C THR A 109 -1.10 14.10 24.96
N PRO A 110 -0.68 14.63 26.13
CA PRO A 110 0.50 15.49 26.22
C PRO A 110 1.78 14.71 25.91
N PHE A 111 1.78 13.39 26.11
CA PHE A 111 2.94 12.51 25.90
C PHE A 111 3.29 12.32 24.42
N LEU A 112 2.40 12.65 23.48
CA LEU A 112 2.62 12.51 22.03
C LEU A 112 2.29 13.80 21.28
N SER A 113 2.69 14.96 21.82
CA SER A 113 2.49 16.27 21.19
C SER A 113 1.02 16.51 20.80
N PHE A 114 0.10 16.16 21.69
CA PHE A 114 -1.36 16.27 21.52
C PHE A 114 -1.95 15.42 20.38
N ARG A 115 -1.21 14.42 19.90
CA ARG A 115 -1.67 13.45 18.89
C ARG A 115 -2.08 12.14 19.55
N GLY A 116 -3.32 12.13 20.05
CA GLY A 116 -3.92 10.99 20.71
C GLY A 116 -4.68 10.02 19.79
N GLY A 117 -5.40 9.08 20.42
CA GLY A 117 -6.31 8.19 19.71
C GLY A 117 -7.69 8.83 19.51
N LYS A 118 -8.70 8.00 19.26
CA LYS A 118 -10.06 8.45 18.93
C LYS A 118 -11.08 8.31 20.07
N GLY A 119 -10.65 7.86 21.24
CA GLY A 119 -11.44 7.94 22.47
C GLY A 119 -12.42 6.79 22.71
N VAL A 120 -12.80 6.00 21.70
CA VAL A 120 -13.88 5.00 21.80
C VAL A 120 -13.72 4.00 22.96
N SER A 121 -12.56 3.34 23.08
CA SER A 121 -12.30 2.39 24.18
C SER A 121 -12.30 3.06 25.55
N THR A 122 -11.77 4.27 25.64
CA THR A 122 -11.75 5.06 26.88
C THR A 122 -13.16 5.52 27.27
N THR A 123 -13.98 5.90 26.29
CA THR A 123 -15.40 6.23 26.48
C THR A 123 -16.19 5.02 26.97
N PHE A 124 -15.93 3.81 26.44
CA PHE A 124 -16.54 2.58 27.00
C PHE A 124 -16.21 2.42 28.48
N GLY A 125 -14.95 2.67 28.87
CA GLY A 125 -14.53 2.62 30.28
C GLY A 125 -15.26 3.64 31.15
N VAL A 126 -15.32 4.91 30.72
CA VAL A 126 -16.02 5.98 31.43
C VAL A 126 -17.51 5.65 31.59
N LEU A 127 -18.18 5.23 30.52
CA LEU A 127 -19.59 4.88 30.57
C LEU A 127 -19.84 3.62 31.38
N PHE A 128 -18.90 2.67 31.42
CA PHE A 128 -19.04 1.50 32.27
C PHE A 128 -19.00 1.86 33.76
N ALA A 129 -18.29 2.93 34.14
CA ALA A 129 -18.31 3.46 35.50
C ALA A 129 -19.60 4.26 35.82
N LEU A 130 -20.10 5.06 34.88
CA LEU A 130 -21.28 5.92 35.09
C LEU A 130 -22.61 5.18 34.87
N SER A 131 -22.73 4.45 33.76
CA SER A 131 -23.93 3.73 33.37
C SER A 131 -23.56 2.41 32.65
N PRO A 132 -23.31 1.32 33.42
CA PRO A 132 -22.96 0.01 32.87
C PRO A 132 -23.95 -0.47 31.79
N LYS A 133 -25.25 -0.20 31.96
CA LYS A 133 -26.31 -0.56 31.00
C LYS A 133 -26.07 0.05 29.62
N ILE A 134 -25.82 1.37 29.55
CA ILE A 134 -25.61 2.05 28.26
C ILE A 134 -24.29 1.59 27.63
N SER A 135 -23.24 1.40 28.44
CA SER A 135 -21.95 0.89 27.97
C SER A 135 -22.07 -0.52 27.35
N LEU A 136 -22.82 -1.42 27.99
CA LEU A 136 -23.08 -2.79 27.50
C LEU A 136 -23.90 -2.78 26.20
N ILE A 137 -24.98 -2.01 26.12
CA ILE A 137 -25.77 -1.85 24.88
C ILE A 137 -24.90 -1.30 23.76
N GLY A 138 -24.10 -0.27 24.06
CA GLY A 138 -23.15 0.30 23.10
C GLY A 138 -22.11 -0.71 22.63
N ALA A 139 -21.63 -1.58 23.51
CA ALA A 139 -20.68 -2.63 23.16
C ALA A 139 -21.31 -3.65 22.22
N LEU A 140 -22.58 -4.05 22.47
CA LEU A 140 -23.32 -4.95 21.59
C LEU A 140 -23.56 -4.34 20.20
N ILE A 141 -23.98 -3.06 20.12
CA ILE A 141 -24.14 -2.37 18.84
C ILE A 141 -22.80 -2.26 18.10
N TRP A 142 -21.73 -1.93 18.82
CA TRP A 142 -20.40 -1.83 18.24
C TRP A 142 -19.93 -3.18 17.70
N ILE A 143 -20.03 -4.25 18.49
CA ILE A 143 -19.64 -5.61 18.09
C ILE A 143 -20.51 -6.10 16.93
N GLY A 144 -21.83 -5.98 17.03
CA GLY A 144 -22.77 -6.42 16.00
C GLY A 144 -22.52 -5.73 14.65
N SER A 145 -22.45 -4.41 14.65
CA SER A 145 -22.12 -3.65 13.43
C SER A 145 -20.73 -3.97 12.89
N PHE A 146 -19.75 -4.22 13.77
CA PHE A 146 -18.41 -4.59 13.35
C PHE A 146 -18.39 -5.97 12.67
N LEU A 147 -19.10 -6.95 13.22
CA LEU A 147 -19.23 -8.29 12.65
C LEU A 147 -19.95 -8.26 11.29
N LEU A 148 -20.98 -7.42 11.16
CA LEU A 148 -21.74 -7.28 9.92
C LEU A 148 -20.96 -6.58 8.81
N PHE A 149 -20.26 -5.48 9.12
CA PHE A 149 -19.70 -4.59 8.10
C PHE A 149 -18.17 -4.59 8.03
N SER A 150 -17.47 -5.11 9.04
CA SER A 150 -16.00 -5.07 9.17
C SER A 150 -15.40 -3.65 9.16
N TYR A 151 -16.20 -2.60 9.38
CA TYR A 151 -15.74 -1.21 9.45
C TYR A 151 -15.78 -0.71 10.90
N ALA A 152 -14.61 -0.70 11.57
CA ALA A 152 -14.50 -0.16 12.93
C ALA A 152 -14.97 1.30 13.06
N SER A 153 -14.72 2.13 12.04
CA SER A 153 -15.17 3.52 12.03
C SER A 153 -16.69 3.63 11.99
N LEU A 154 -17.38 2.79 11.21
CA LEU A 154 -18.84 2.75 11.17
C LEU A 154 -19.40 2.33 12.52
N SER A 155 -18.85 1.27 13.11
CA SER A 155 -19.23 0.80 14.46
C SER A 155 -19.06 1.87 15.51
N SER A 156 -17.96 2.63 15.46
CA SER A 156 -17.72 3.75 16.37
C SER A 156 -18.67 4.92 16.16
N LEU A 157 -19.11 5.20 14.93
CA LEU A 157 -20.10 6.24 14.64
C LEU A 157 -21.50 5.83 15.10
N LEU A 158 -21.89 4.57 14.92
CA LEU A 158 -23.15 4.03 15.44
C LEU A 158 -23.18 4.04 16.97
N PHE A 159 -22.05 3.75 17.61
CA PHE A 159 -21.89 3.92 19.05
C PHE A 159 -22.05 5.39 19.47
N SER A 160 -21.40 6.34 18.78
CA SER A 160 -21.60 7.77 19.06
C SER A 160 -23.06 8.22 18.88
N LEU A 161 -23.77 7.68 17.89
CA LEU A 161 -25.18 7.95 17.68
C LEU A 161 -26.04 7.44 18.86
N LEU A 162 -25.77 6.23 19.35
CA LEU A 162 -26.42 5.72 20.57
C LEU A 162 -26.22 6.69 21.73
N LEU A 163 -24.99 7.19 21.95
CA LEU A 163 -24.71 8.11 23.04
C LEU A 163 -25.52 9.41 22.93
N LEU A 164 -25.61 10.00 21.74
CA LEU A 164 -26.43 11.20 21.50
C LEU A 164 -27.93 10.99 21.79
N LEU A 165 -28.43 9.78 21.51
CA LEU A 165 -29.84 9.42 21.76
C LEU A 165 -30.10 8.98 23.20
N SER A 166 -29.05 8.61 23.95
CA SER A 166 -29.18 8.00 25.28
C SER A 166 -29.96 8.87 26.30
N PRO A 167 -29.79 10.21 26.36
CA PRO A 167 -30.58 11.07 27.25
C PRO A 167 -32.09 11.06 27.00
N PHE A 168 -32.53 10.60 25.83
CA PHE A 168 -33.94 10.48 25.45
C PHE A 168 -34.47 9.05 25.57
N LEU A 169 -33.57 8.06 25.47
CA LEU A 169 -33.93 6.63 25.50
C LEU A 169 -33.83 6.01 26.90
N PHE A 170 -33.07 6.62 27.81
CA PHE A 170 -32.83 6.09 29.15
C PHE A 170 -33.03 7.18 30.22
N SER A 171 -33.42 6.76 31.42
CA SER A 171 -33.49 7.62 32.59
C SER A 171 -32.07 7.94 33.09
N ILE A 172 -31.52 9.06 32.61
CA ILE A 172 -30.17 9.56 32.97
C ILE A 172 -30.31 10.79 33.87
N PRO A 173 -29.58 10.86 35.00
CA PRO A 173 -29.56 12.04 35.87
C PRO A 173 -29.23 13.32 35.09
N ALA A 174 -29.85 14.45 35.45
CA ALA A 174 -29.74 15.69 34.67
C ALA A 174 -28.29 16.19 34.58
N GLU A 175 -27.54 16.02 35.66
CA GLU A 175 -26.12 16.32 35.80
C GLU A 175 -25.22 15.50 34.85
N GLU A 176 -25.61 14.27 34.49
CA GLU A 176 -24.83 13.40 33.61
C GLU A 176 -25.12 13.63 32.12
N LYS A 177 -26.31 14.15 31.78
CA LYS A 177 -26.73 14.36 30.38
C LYS A 177 -25.71 15.09 29.50
N PRO A 178 -24.99 16.14 29.97
CA PRO A 178 -24.00 16.83 29.13
C PRO A 178 -22.92 15.91 28.55
N ILE A 179 -22.47 14.88 29.29
CA ILE A 179 -21.39 14.00 28.84
C ILE A 179 -21.78 13.19 27.59
N PHE A 180 -23.08 12.88 27.46
CA PHE A 180 -23.68 12.17 26.33
C PHE A 180 -23.82 13.03 25.07
N PHE A 181 -23.60 14.34 25.16
CA PHE A 181 -23.51 15.22 23.99
C PHE A 181 -22.05 15.57 23.66
N PHE A 182 -21.24 15.92 24.67
CA PHE A 182 -19.86 16.35 24.47
C PHE A 182 -18.94 15.24 23.96
N ILE A 183 -18.96 14.05 24.58
CA ILE A 183 -18.07 12.95 24.18
C ILE A 183 -18.33 12.48 22.74
N PRO A 184 -19.56 12.13 22.32
CA PRO A 184 -19.78 11.67 20.96
C PRO A 184 -19.47 12.74 19.92
N PHE A 185 -19.71 14.02 20.22
CA PHE A 185 -19.29 15.13 19.36
C PHE A 185 -17.78 15.12 19.10
N LEU A 186 -16.96 14.99 20.16
CA LEU A 186 -15.50 14.89 20.02
C LEU A 186 -15.06 13.64 19.24
N ILE A 187 -15.71 12.49 19.47
CA ILE A 187 -15.43 11.26 18.72
C ILE A 187 -15.75 11.44 17.24
N ILE A 188 -16.87 12.07 16.90
CA ILE A 188 -17.29 12.34 15.52
C ILE A 188 -16.26 13.25 14.82
N ILE A 189 -15.80 14.33 15.47
CA ILE A 189 -14.74 15.21 14.94
C ILE A 189 -13.48 14.39 14.61
N LYS A 190 -13.04 13.53 15.54
CA LYS A 190 -11.86 12.67 15.33
C LYS A 190 -12.07 11.59 14.25
N HIS A 191 -13.30 11.35 13.83
CA HIS A 191 -13.66 10.43 12.75
C HIS A 191 -13.99 11.11 11.41
N LEU A 192 -13.92 12.44 11.28
CA LEU A 192 -14.13 13.13 9.99
C LEU A 192 -13.32 12.55 8.83
N PRO A 193 -12.01 12.21 8.98
CA PRO A 193 -11.26 11.55 7.91
C PRO A 193 -11.80 10.17 7.53
N ASN A 194 -12.37 9.43 8.48
CA ASN A 194 -12.99 8.12 8.25
C ASN A 194 -14.35 8.26 7.58
N ILE A 195 -15.14 9.28 7.92
CA ILE A 195 -16.41 9.57 7.27
C ILE A 195 -16.17 9.84 5.77
N LYS A 196 -15.20 10.70 5.44
CA LYS A 196 -14.82 10.94 4.04
C LYS A 196 -14.41 9.67 3.30
N ARG A 197 -13.69 8.76 3.97
CA ARG A 197 -13.30 7.47 3.39
C ARG A 197 -14.45 6.47 3.25
N LEU A 198 -15.39 6.46 4.19
CA LEU A 198 -16.61 5.65 4.09
C LEU A 198 -17.45 6.09 2.88
N LEU A 199 -17.66 7.41 2.69
CA LEU A 199 -18.41 7.96 1.56
C LEU A 199 -17.76 7.68 0.20
N THR A 200 -16.45 7.50 0.16
CA THR A 200 -15.68 7.22 -1.08
C THR A 200 -15.36 5.74 -1.26
N ASN A 201 -15.95 4.84 -0.45
CA ASN A 201 -15.65 3.40 -0.44
C ASN A 201 -14.14 3.07 -0.31
N SER A 202 -13.38 3.94 0.34
CA SER A 202 -11.93 3.82 0.54
C SER A 202 -11.53 3.52 1.99
N GLU A 203 -12.50 3.42 2.92
CA GLU A 203 -12.21 3.06 4.31
C GLU A 203 -11.77 1.58 4.37
N PRO A 204 -10.65 1.27 5.03
CA PRO A 204 -10.15 -0.10 5.11
C PRO A 204 -11.01 -0.96 6.05
N LYS A 205 -11.40 -2.15 5.58
CA LYS A 205 -12.01 -3.20 6.40
C LYS A 205 -11.02 -3.73 7.44
N THR A 206 -11.55 -4.16 8.58
CA THR A 206 -10.81 -4.72 9.71
C THR A 206 -11.35 -6.10 10.02
N HIS A 207 -10.47 -7.09 10.11
CA HIS A 207 -10.86 -8.46 10.41
C HIS A 207 -10.15 -8.93 11.67
N PHE A 208 -10.87 -9.62 12.56
CA PHE A 208 -10.29 -10.22 13.77
C PHE A 208 -9.37 -11.40 13.46
N ARG A 209 -9.55 -12.04 12.30
CA ARG A 209 -8.67 -13.12 11.86
C ARG A 209 -7.35 -12.54 11.34
N LYS A 210 -6.25 -12.98 11.96
CA LYS A 210 -4.95 -13.07 11.28
C LYS A 210 -5.23 -13.74 9.94
N LYS A 211 -4.93 -13.09 8.80
CA LYS A 211 -4.78 -13.85 7.56
C LYS A 211 -3.76 -14.93 7.92
N LYS A 212 -4.19 -16.19 7.91
CA LYS A 212 -3.32 -17.34 8.17
C LYS A 212 -2.43 -17.51 6.93
N THR A 213 -1.58 -16.54 6.66
CA THR A 213 -0.40 -16.71 5.82
C THR A 213 0.73 -17.02 6.79
N SER A 214 0.62 -18.16 7.47
CA SER A 214 1.81 -18.88 7.91
C SER A 214 1.96 -20.05 6.94
N PHE A 215 2.14 -19.72 5.66
CA PHE A 215 2.85 -20.66 4.82
C PHE A 215 4.31 -20.50 5.26
N SER A 216 4.93 -21.55 5.80
CA SER A 216 6.37 -21.64 5.67
C SER A 216 6.61 -21.80 4.17
N LEU A 217 6.78 -20.67 3.47
CA LEU A 217 7.18 -20.66 2.07
C LEU A 217 8.63 -21.16 1.99
N SER A 218 8.79 -22.47 2.05
CA SER A 218 9.79 -23.17 1.26
C SER A 218 9.08 -23.67 0.01
N PRO A 219 8.73 -22.79 -0.96
CA PRO A 219 8.01 -23.24 -2.13
C PRO A 219 8.87 -24.29 -2.84
N SER A 220 8.30 -25.48 -2.99
CA SER A 220 8.91 -26.55 -3.76
C SER A 220 9.07 -26.13 -5.22
N SER A 221 8.17 -25.30 -5.75
CA SER A 221 8.29 -24.79 -7.11
C SER A 221 7.82 -23.36 -7.35
N LEU A 222 8.42 -22.74 -8.37
CA LEU A 222 8.02 -21.48 -8.97
C LEU A 222 7.54 -21.73 -10.40
N LEU A 223 6.45 -21.12 -10.82
CA LEU A 223 5.97 -21.17 -12.20
C LEU A 223 5.99 -19.77 -12.81
N PHE A 224 6.66 -19.63 -13.96
CA PHE A 224 6.71 -18.41 -14.74
C PHE A 224 5.81 -18.55 -15.96
N ILE A 225 4.76 -17.73 -16.03
CA ILE A 225 3.98 -17.52 -17.23
C ILE A 225 4.75 -16.50 -18.07
N GLY A 226 5.49 -17.02 -19.05
CA GLY A 226 6.44 -16.27 -19.86
C GLY A 226 7.88 -16.68 -19.61
N ALA A 227 8.58 -17.03 -20.68
CA ALA A 227 9.99 -17.43 -20.67
C ALA A 227 10.90 -16.39 -21.34
N GLY A 228 10.58 -15.10 -21.21
CA GLY A 228 11.41 -14.02 -21.76
C GLY A 228 12.72 -13.83 -20.99
N ARG A 229 13.60 -12.96 -21.50
CA ARG A 229 14.90 -12.61 -20.89
C ARG A 229 14.85 -12.37 -19.38
N TRP A 230 13.85 -11.62 -18.91
CA TRP A 230 13.69 -11.31 -17.49
C TRP A 230 13.33 -12.55 -16.66
N ALA A 231 12.38 -13.36 -17.13
CA ALA A 231 11.99 -14.60 -16.47
C ALA A 231 13.15 -15.59 -16.39
N GLN A 232 13.90 -15.75 -17.49
CA GLN A 232 15.09 -16.62 -17.53
C GLN A 232 16.21 -16.13 -16.60
N SER A 233 16.44 -14.81 -16.53
CA SER A 233 17.48 -14.26 -15.64
C SER A 233 17.11 -14.42 -14.16
N LEU A 234 15.85 -14.14 -13.83
CA LEU A 234 15.35 -14.27 -12.47
C LEU A 234 15.28 -15.74 -12.05
N SER A 235 14.92 -16.67 -12.95
CA SER A 235 14.92 -18.10 -12.65
C SER A 235 16.32 -18.61 -12.33
N LEU A 236 17.35 -18.20 -13.08
CA LEU A 236 18.75 -18.53 -12.77
C LEU A 236 19.18 -18.04 -11.39
N THR A 237 18.73 -16.84 -10.99
CA THR A 237 19.03 -16.27 -9.66
C THR A 237 18.32 -17.01 -8.54
N LEU A 238 17.08 -17.48 -8.78
CA LEU A 238 16.24 -18.13 -7.78
C LEU A 238 16.44 -19.66 -7.73
N ALA A 239 17.04 -20.27 -8.75
CA ALA A 239 17.23 -21.70 -8.86
C ALA A 239 17.86 -22.36 -7.63
N PRO A 240 18.89 -21.80 -6.97
CA PRO A 240 19.47 -22.42 -5.77
C PRO A 240 18.53 -22.47 -4.55
N LYS A 241 17.40 -21.75 -4.58
CA LYS A 241 16.53 -21.54 -3.42
C LYS A 241 15.24 -22.34 -3.46
N VAL A 242 14.97 -23.05 -4.55
CA VAL A 242 13.72 -23.79 -4.78
C VAL A 242 14.01 -25.13 -5.46
N LYS A 243 13.12 -26.11 -5.28
CA LYS A 243 13.35 -27.45 -5.84
C LYS A 243 13.11 -27.53 -7.34
N ARG A 244 12.22 -26.69 -7.89
CA ARG A 244 11.83 -26.71 -9.31
C ARG A 244 11.37 -25.34 -9.79
N ILE A 245 11.75 -24.94 -11.00
CA ILE A 245 11.25 -23.74 -11.67
C ILE A 245 10.74 -24.15 -13.05
N ILE A 246 9.51 -23.77 -13.37
CA ILE A 246 8.89 -24.03 -14.67
C ILE A 246 8.75 -22.69 -15.40
N LEU A 247 9.21 -22.62 -16.66
CA LEU A 247 9.00 -21.48 -17.54
C LEU A 247 8.11 -21.87 -18.70
N TRP A 248 6.98 -21.17 -18.82
CA TRP A 248 6.05 -21.36 -19.93
C TRP A 248 6.42 -20.49 -21.13
N GLU A 249 6.58 -21.13 -22.28
CA GLU A 249 7.05 -20.53 -23.53
C GLU A 249 5.92 -20.16 -24.50
N GLY A 250 4.67 -20.48 -24.15
CA GLY A 250 3.54 -20.28 -25.05
C GLY A 250 3.68 -21.14 -26.30
N LYS A 251 3.62 -20.51 -27.47
CA LYS A 251 3.73 -21.17 -28.79
C LYS A 251 5.16 -21.26 -29.34
N ARG A 252 6.17 -20.82 -28.57
CA ARG A 252 7.57 -20.85 -29.02
C ARG A 252 8.13 -22.28 -28.98
N GLU A 253 9.22 -22.49 -29.71
CA GLU A 253 10.01 -23.70 -29.60
C GLU A 253 10.45 -23.93 -28.16
N LYS A 254 10.42 -25.21 -27.74
CA LYS A 254 10.69 -25.60 -26.35
C LYS A 254 12.17 -25.42 -26.02
N GLY A 255 12.48 -24.76 -24.91
CA GLY A 255 13.85 -24.57 -24.42
C GLY A 255 14.60 -23.42 -25.11
N MET A 256 13.88 -22.45 -25.66
CA MET A 256 14.47 -21.31 -26.35
C MET A 256 15.18 -20.36 -25.37
N ARG A 257 16.51 -20.42 -25.35
CA ARG A 257 17.35 -19.48 -24.60
C ARG A 257 17.22 -18.06 -25.15
N SER A 258 17.10 -17.08 -24.27
CA SER A 258 17.18 -15.67 -24.67
C SER A 258 18.62 -15.29 -25.01
N LYS A 259 18.80 -14.56 -26.12
CA LYS A 259 20.11 -14.03 -26.58
C LYS A 259 20.85 -13.16 -25.56
N GLU A 260 20.16 -12.66 -24.53
CA GLU A 260 20.77 -11.86 -23.45
C GLU A 260 21.29 -12.70 -22.29
N ILE A 261 21.05 -14.01 -22.28
CA ILE A 261 21.65 -14.93 -21.31
C ILE A 261 22.93 -15.48 -21.93
N PRO A 262 24.12 -15.17 -21.38
CA PRO A 262 25.39 -15.66 -21.92
C PRO A 262 25.39 -17.19 -22.04
N GLU A 263 25.91 -17.72 -23.14
CA GLU A 263 25.91 -19.16 -23.43
C GLU A 263 26.66 -19.96 -22.36
N GLU A 264 27.65 -19.33 -21.74
CA GLU A 264 28.50 -19.89 -20.68
C GLU A 264 27.73 -20.11 -19.36
N ILE A 265 26.54 -19.56 -19.21
CA ILE A 265 25.70 -19.74 -18.01
C ILE A 265 24.68 -20.85 -18.30
N PRO A 266 24.92 -22.11 -17.87
CA PRO A 266 23.98 -23.20 -18.10
C PRO A 266 22.70 -22.99 -17.27
N PHE A 267 21.56 -23.45 -17.81
CA PHE A 267 20.36 -23.60 -17.00
C PHE A 267 20.52 -24.86 -16.13
N PRO A 268 20.39 -24.76 -14.79
CA PRO A 268 20.41 -25.93 -13.93
C PRO A 268 19.23 -26.88 -14.21
N GLU A 269 19.39 -28.16 -13.89
CA GLU A 269 18.38 -29.20 -14.15
C GLU A 269 17.00 -28.93 -13.51
N ASN A 270 16.99 -28.15 -12.42
CA ASN A 270 15.74 -27.78 -11.76
C ASN A 270 14.96 -26.68 -12.50
N ILE A 271 15.49 -26.11 -13.58
CA ILE A 271 14.80 -25.18 -14.48
C ILE A 271 14.29 -25.94 -15.69
N GLN A 272 12.97 -25.95 -15.89
CA GLN A 272 12.32 -26.68 -16.98
C GLN A 272 11.47 -25.73 -17.83
N PHE A 273 11.55 -25.94 -19.14
CA PHE A 273 10.77 -25.20 -20.13
C PHE A 273 9.58 -26.03 -20.59
N THR A 274 8.42 -25.40 -20.78
CA THR A 274 7.19 -26.08 -21.20
C THR A 274 6.28 -25.21 -22.06
N ASN A 275 5.52 -25.84 -22.96
CA ASN A 275 4.43 -25.20 -23.71
C ASN A 275 3.06 -25.36 -23.03
N SER A 276 2.95 -26.20 -22.00
CA SER A 276 1.75 -26.37 -21.17
C SER A 276 2.12 -26.28 -19.69
N PHE A 277 1.44 -25.42 -18.95
CA PHE A 277 1.70 -25.21 -17.52
C PHE A 277 0.57 -25.67 -16.60
N ILE A 278 -0.58 -26.11 -17.15
CA ILE A 278 -1.80 -26.39 -16.37
C ILE A 278 -1.52 -27.43 -15.28
N ASP A 279 -0.79 -28.50 -15.62
CA ASP A 279 -0.48 -29.59 -14.70
C ASP A 279 0.42 -29.14 -13.54
N TYR A 280 1.16 -28.04 -13.72
CA TYR A 280 2.08 -27.50 -12.70
C TYR A 280 1.40 -26.51 -11.74
N LEU A 281 0.16 -26.08 -12.01
CA LEU A 281 -0.54 -25.08 -11.20
C LEU A 281 -0.81 -25.56 -9.77
N LYS A 282 -1.12 -26.86 -9.60
CA LYS A 282 -1.41 -27.44 -8.27
C LYS A 282 -0.19 -27.46 -7.36
N ASP A 283 1.00 -27.70 -7.95
CA ASP A 283 2.25 -27.85 -7.19
C ASP A 283 3.01 -26.54 -7.01
N SER A 284 2.60 -25.48 -7.72
CA SER A 284 3.33 -24.20 -7.75
C SER A 284 2.58 -23.12 -6.96
N PRO A 285 2.90 -22.93 -5.67
CA PRO A 285 2.22 -21.95 -4.82
C PRO A 285 2.51 -20.51 -5.23
N ILE A 286 3.58 -20.27 -6.01
CA ILE A 286 3.96 -18.96 -6.54
C ILE A 286 3.95 -18.99 -8.06
N LEU A 287 3.16 -18.08 -8.63
CA LEU A 287 2.98 -17.89 -10.07
C LEU A 287 3.43 -16.49 -10.48
N PHE A 288 4.37 -16.42 -11.42
CA PHE A 288 4.81 -15.16 -12.01
C PHE A 288 4.09 -14.89 -13.32
N PHE A 289 3.65 -13.65 -13.52
CA PHE A 289 3.34 -13.13 -14.86
C PHE A 289 4.53 -12.31 -15.35
N SER A 290 5.22 -12.82 -16.38
CA SER A 290 6.43 -12.25 -16.96
C SER A 290 6.33 -12.15 -18.49
N LEU A 291 5.16 -11.72 -18.97
CA LEU A 291 4.83 -11.49 -20.37
C LEU A 291 4.85 -9.98 -20.71
N PRO A 292 4.88 -9.61 -22.00
CA PRO A 292 4.51 -8.25 -22.42
C PRO A 292 3.08 -7.90 -22.00
N THR A 293 2.83 -6.61 -21.73
CA THR A 293 1.51 -6.11 -21.32
C THR A 293 0.41 -6.47 -22.33
N SER A 294 0.69 -6.39 -23.63
CA SER A 294 -0.23 -6.73 -24.72
C SER A 294 -0.68 -8.20 -24.74
N ALA A 295 0.09 -9.13 -24.16
CA ALA A 295 -0.26 -10.55 -24.10
C ALA A 295 -0.95 -10.96 -22.80
N LEU A 296 -0.96 -10.09 -21.78
CA LEU A 296 -1.40 -10.44 -20.43
C LEU A 296 -2.89 -10.82 -20.37
N ARG A 297 -3.75 -10.01 -21.00
CA ARG A 297 -5.21 -10.23 -20.98
C ARG A 297 -5.60 -11.53 -21.65
N GLU A 298 -5.11 -11.79 -22.86
CA GLU A 298 -5.40 -13.02 -23.60
C GLU A 298 -5.05 -14.28 -22.79
N VAL A 299 -3.92 -14.25 -22.09
CA VAL A 299 -3.47 -15.37 -21.25
C VAL A 299 -4.38 -15.53 -20.01
N LEU A 300 -4.76 -14.43 -19.36
CA LEU A 300 -5.69 -14.47 -18.23
C LEU A 300 -7.08 -14.97 -18.63
N GLU A 301 -7.59 -14.56 -19.79
CA GLU A 301 -8.89 -15.02 -20.31
C GLU A 301 -8.91 -16.54 -20.51
N LYS A 302 -7.82 -17.10 -21.02
CA LYS A 302 -7.69 -18.53 -21.28
C LYS A 302 -7.52 -19.36 -20.01
N PHE A 303 -6.67 -18.91 -19.08
CA PHE A 303 -6.18 -19.78 -18.00
C PHE A 303 -6.60 -19.37 -16.59
N SER A 304 -7.21 -18.19 -16.38
CA SER A 304 -7.56 -17.70 -15.03
C SER A 304 -8.41 -18.68 -14.22
N ARG A 305 -9.35 -19.38 -14.87
CA ARG A 305 -10.24 -20.36 -14.21
C ARG A 305 -9.51 -21.57 -13.64
N ALA A 306 -8.33 -21.91 -14.19
CA ALA A 306 -7.54 -23.04 -13.72
C ALA A 306 -6.61 -22.66 -12.55
N ILE A 307 -6.39 -21.36 -12.29
CA ILE A 307 -5.46 -20.89 -11.26
C ILE A 307 -6.15 -20.98 -9.88
N PRO A 308 -5.60 -21.74 -8.91
CA PRO A 308 -6.13 -21.80 -7.56
C PRO A 308 -6.16 -20.43 -6.88
N LYS A 309 -7.14 -20.19 -6.00
CA LYS A 309 -7.34 -18.88 -5.34
C LYS A 309 -6.25 -18.53 -4.33
N GLU A 310 -5.64 -19.55 -3.75
CA GLU A 310 -4.54 -19.45 -2.80
C GLU A 310 -3.17 -19.24 -3.47
N THR A 311 -3.07 -19.39 -4.80
CA THR A 311 -1.81 -19.14 -5.54
C THR A 311 -1.38 -17.69 -5.39
N ILE A 312 -0.14 -17.49 -4.95
CA ILE A 312 0.50 -16.18 -4.82
C ILE A 312 0.94 -15.72 -6.21
N ILE A 313 0.44 -14.56 -6.62
CA ILE A 313 0.73 -13.97 -7.93
C ILE A 313 1.83 -12.92 -7.78
N ILE A 314 2.86 -13.01 -8.63
CA ILE A 314 3.91 -11.99 -8.74
C ILE A 314 3.93 -11.43 -10.16
N SER A 315 3.48 -10.20 -10.31
CA SER A 315 3.58 -9.48 -11.59
C SER A 315 4.98 -8.92 -11.75
N THR A 316 5.64 -9.24 -12.86
CA THR A 316 6.84 -8.53 -13.34
C THR A 316 6.56 -7.81 -14.66
N VAL A 317 5.29 -7.71 -15.06
CA VAL A 317 4.85 -7.08 -16.30
C VAL A 317 5.04 -5.57 -16.18
N LYS A 318 5.57 -4.93 -17.23
CA LYS A 318 5.80 -3.49 -17.28
C LYS A 318 5.02 -2.89 -18.44
N GLY A 319 4.23 -1.85 -18.18
CA GLY A 319 3.46 -1.11 -19.18
C GLY A 319 2.09 -0.69 -18.67
N ILE A 320 1.31 -0.11 -19.57
CA ILE A 320 -0.10 0.26 -19.37
C ILE A 320 -0.85 -0.31 -20.57
N GLU A 321 -2.00 -0.97 -20.35
CA GLU A 321 -2.78 -1.53 -21.46
C GLU A 321 -3.43 -0.41 -22.29
N LYS A 322 -3.32 -0.47 -23.61
CA LYS A 322 -3.81 0.57 -24.53
C LYS A 322 -5.32 0.79 -24.40
N ASP A 323 -6.11 -0.27 -24.45
CA ASP A 323 -7.57 -0.13 -24.58
C ASP A 323 -8.24 0.29 -23.27
N THR A 324 -7.78 -0.23 -22.14
CA THR A 324 -8.42 0.02 -20.84
C THR A 324 -7.67 1.02 -19.96
N LEU A 325 -6.44 1.39 -20.34
CA LEU A 325 -5.52 2.20 -19.54
C LEU A 325 -5.21 1.62 -18.15
N LYS A 326 -5.44 0.32 -17.97
CA LYS A 326 -5.17 -0.38 -16.69
C LYS A 326 -3.71 -0.79 -16.57
N LEU A 327 -3.25 -0.84 -15.33
CA LEU A 327 -1.97 -1.41 -14.94
C LEU A 327 -2.05 -2.95 -14.90
N PRO A 328 -0.91 -3.65 -15.06
CA PRO A 328 -0.89 -5.12 -15.07
C PRO A 328 -1.54 -5.75 -13.83
N SER A 329 -1.27 -5.24 -12.63
CA SER A 329 -1.89 -5.74 -11.40
C SER A 329 -3.41 -5.59 -11.40
N GLN A 330 -3.94 -4.50 -11.98
CA GLN A 330 -5.37 -4.26 -12.12
C GLN A 330 -6.01 -5.20 -13.13
N ILE A 331 -5.30 -5.52 -14.23
CA ILE A 331 -5.74 -6.51 -15.22
C ILE A 331 -5.77 -7.89 -14.54
N ILE A 332 -4.70 -8.30 -13.88
CA ILE A 332 -4.62 -9.58 -13.16
C ILE A 332 -5.76 -9.71 -12.14
N LEU A 333 -5.95 -8.71 -11.28
CA LEU A 333 -7.00 -8.73 -10.25
C LEU A 333 -8.43 -8.73 -10.81
N SER A 334 -8.62 -8.30 -12.06
CA SER A 334 -9.94 -8.39 -12.72
C SER A 334 -10.35 -9.82 -13.05
N TYR A 335 -9.38 -10.74 -13.19
CA TYR A 335 -9.63 -12.18 -13.40
C TYR A 335 -9.35 -13.01 -12.14
N LEU A 336 -8.37 -12.61 -11.33
CA LEU A 336 -7.86 -13.33 -10.14
C LEU A 336 -8.10 -12.52 -8.86
N SER A 337 -9.35 -12.13 -8.61
CA SER A 337 -9.72 -11.15 -7.57
C SER A 337 -9.46 -11.57 -6.12
N GLN A 338 -9.29 -12.88 -5.87
CA GLN A 338 -9.08 -13.43 -4.53
C GLN A 338 -7.60 -13.74 -4.24
N ASN A 339 -6.77 -13.75 -5.28
CA ASN A 339 -5.38 -14.16 -5.18
C ASN A 339 -4.52 -13.09 -4.50
N PRO A 340 -3.60 -13.46 -3.60
CA PRO A 340 -2.57 -12.55 -3.12
C PRO A 340 -1.70 -12.09 -4.30
N ILE A 341 -1.52 -10.79 -4.45
CA ILE A 341 -0.70 -10.21 -5.52
C ILE A 341 0.46 -9.39 -4.98
N LEU A 342 1.61 -9.54 -5.63
CA LEU A 342 2.79 -8.72 -5.46
C LEU A 342 3.26 -8.22 -6.82
N VAL A 343 3.94 -7.07 -6.83
CA VAL A 343 4.57 -6.49 -8.01
C VAL A 343 6.07 -6.46 -7.76
N LEU A 344 6.87 -6.96 -8.69
CA LEU A 344 8.32 -6.91 -8.64
C LEU A 344 8.86 -6.04 -9.79
N ALA A 345 9.50 -4.93 -9.46
CA ALA A 345 10.14 -4.04 -10.42
C ALA A 345 11.36 -3.34 -9.80
N GLY A 346 12.14 -2.63 -10.61
CA GLY A 346 13.38 -1.99 -10.18
C GLY A 346 14.50 -2.13 -11.22
N PRO A 347 15.67 -1.54 -10.92
CA PRO A 347 16.83 -1.60 -11.79
C PRO A 347 17.36 -3.03 -11.83
N GLY A 348 17.30 -3.64 -13.01
CA GLY A 348 17.82 -4.98 -13.24
C GLY A 348 17.94 -5.26 -14.73
N ILE A 349 19.15 -5.11 -15.26
CA ILE A 349 19.46 -5.56 -16.62
C ILE A 349 19.46 -7.10 -16.59
N PRO A 350 18.66 -7.78 -17.43
CA PRO A 350 18.51 -9.24 -17.38
C PRO A 350 19.85 -9.99 -17.42
N TYR A 351 20.72 -9.65 -18.37
CA TYR A 351 22.07 -10.22 -18.49
C TYR A 351 22.90 -10.12 -17.18
N GLU A 352 22.87 -8.97 -16.50
CA GLU A 352 23.63 -8.78 -15.25
C GLU A 352 23.06 -9.59 -14.09
N ILE A 353 21.72 -9.70 -14.03
CA ILE A 353 21.02 -10.56 -13.08
C ILE A 353 21.41 -12.03 -13.32
N ALA A 354 21.42 -12.48 -14.58
CA ALA A 354 21.82 -13.84 -14.95
C ALA A 354 23.28 -14.14 -14.55
N GLN A 355 24.17 -13.16 -14.71
CA GLN A 355 25.57 -13.22 -14.25
C GLN A 355 25.76 -13.08 -12.74
N LYS A 356 24.67 -12.94 -11.97
CA LYS A 356 24.69 -12.73 -10.53
C LYS A 356 25.50 -11.48 -10.12
N LYS A 357 25.48 -10.42 -10.92
CA LYS A 357 26.02 -9.12 -10.49
C LYS A 357 25.10 -8.49 -9.42
N PRO A 358 25.65 -7.71 -8.47
CA PRO A 358 24.85 -7.05 -7.44
C PRO A 358 23.70 -6.22 -8.01
N SER A 359 22.48 -6.51 -7.59
CA SER A 359 21.26 -5.84 -8.05
C SER A 359 20.26 -5.64 -6.92
N ALA A 360 19.46 -4.59 -7.03
CA ALA A 360 18.45 -4.24 -6.04
C ALA A 360 17.09 -4.00 -6.70
N LEU A 361 16.06 -4.73 -6.25
CA LEU A 361 14.69 -4.60 -6.76
C LEU A 361 13.70 -4.23 -5.65
N VAL A 362 12.52 -3.79 -6.04
CA VAL A 362 11.39 -3.49 -5.17
C VAL A 362 10.31 -4.54 -5.36
N LEU A 363 9.89 -5.15 -4.26
CA LEU A 363 8.72 -6.01 -4.19
C LEU A 363 7.61 -5.24 -3.46
N ALA A 364 6.54 -4.91 -4.17
CA ALA A 364 5.41 -4.17 -3.65
C ALA A 364 4.20 -5.07 -3.40
N THR A 365 3.58 -4.93 -2.23
CA THR A 365 2.32 -5.60 -1.90
C THR A 365 1.60 -4.87 -0.76
N LYS A 366 0.28 -5.04 -0.68
CA LYS A 366 -0.50 -4.57 0.48
C LYS A 366 -0.39 -5.52 1.68
N ASP A 367 0.02 -6.78 1.48
CA ASP A 367 0.20 -7.76 2.54
C ASP A 367 1.67 -7.80 3.00
N ILE A 368 1.99 -7.04 4.05
CA ILE A 368 3.37 -6.91 4.54
C ILE A 368 3.94 -8.25 5.02
N SER A 369 3.11 -9.13 5.59
CA SER A 369 3.59 -10.42 6.10
C SER A 369 4.06 -11.30 4.94
N LEU A 370 3.20 -11.45 3.93
CA LEU A 370 3.54 -12.16 2.70
C LEU A 370 4.73 -11.53 1.99
N GLY A 371 4.77 -10.18 1.93
CA GLY A 371 5.90 -9.44 1.37
C GLY A 371 7.22 -9.83 2.04
N LYS A 372 7.28 -9.88 3.38
CA LYS A 372 8.51 -10.28 4.11
C LYS A 372 8.93 -11.72 3.82
N GLU A 373 7.98 -12.64 3.63
CA GLU A 373 8.27 -14.03 3.28
C GLU A 373 8.90 -14.12 1.88
N ILE A 374 8.27 -13.51 0.88
CA ILE A 374 8.79 -13.49 -0.50
C ILE A 374 10.10 -12.69 -0.59
N GLN A 375 10.23 -11.60 0.15
CA GLN A 375 11.46 -10.81 0.23
C GLN A 375 12.64 -11.67 0.71
N ARG A 376 12.45 -12.48 1.76
CA ARG A 376 13.49 -13.39 2.27
C ARG A 376 13.83 -14.47 1.27
N LEU A 377 12.82 -15.04 0.61
CA LEU A 377 13.03 -16.06 -0.41
C LEU A 377 13.86 -15.51 -1.60
N PHE A 378 13.56 -14.30 -2.06
CA PHE A 378 14.21 -13.76 -3.27
C PHE A 378 15.54 -13.07 -2.97
N SER A 379 15.70 -12.49 -1.78
CA SER A 379 16.96 -11.83 -1.40
C SER A 379 18.08 -12.85 -1.15
N GLY A 380 19.29 -12.56 -1.61
CA GLY A 380 20.49 -13.37 -1.41
C GLY A 380 21.75 -12.51 -1.55
N GLU A 381 22.88 -13.15 -1.84
CA GLU A 381 24.19 -12.49 -1.96
C GLU A 381 24.21 -11.40 -3.05
N THR A 382 23.57 -11.67 -4.18
CA THR A 382 23.70 -10.84 -5.39
C THR A 382 22.41 -10.11 -5.76
N LEU A 383 21.27 -10.51 -5.20
CA LEU A 383 19.98 -9.86 -5.41
C LEU A 383 19.40 -9.43 -4.08
N ARG A 384 19.16 -8.13 -3.91
CA ARG A 384 18.49 -7.58 -2.72
C ARG A 384 17.09 -7.09 -3.04
N ILE A 385 16.11 -7.55 -2.27
CA ILE A 385 14.72 -7.09 -2.42
C ILE A 385 14.37 -6.09 -1.33
N TYR A 386 13.81 -4.95 -1.72
CA TYR A 386 13.24 -3.93 -0.84
C TYR A 386 11.72 -4.00 -0.87
N LEU A 387 11.07 -3.87 0.28
CA LEU A 387 9.61 -3.89 0.35
C LEU A 387 9.00 -2.52 0.13
N SER A 388 7.89 -2.50 -0.62
CA SER A 388 7.01 -1.34 -0.76
C SER A 388 5.56 -1.73 -0.46
N GLN A 389 4.77 -0.78 0.04
CA GLN A 389 3.32 -0.91 0.20
C GLN A 389 2.54 -0.22 -0.91
N ASP A 390 3.23 0.22 -1.96
CA ASP A 390 2.67 0.96 -3.10
C ASP A 390 2.86 0.21 -4.43
N PRO A 391 2.04 -0.82 -4.72
CA PRO A 391 2.12 -1.55 -5.99
C PRO A 391 1.93 -0.66 -7.22
N ILE A 392 1.00 0.30 -7.16
CA ILE A 392 0.68 1.21 -8.26
C ILE A 392 1.91 2.06 -8.61
N GLY A 393 2.57 2.66 -7.61
CA GLY A 393 3.77 3.46 -7.83
C GLY A 393 4.93 2.63 -8.39
N VAL A 394 5.09 1.37 -7.95
CA VAL A 394 6.13 0.47 -8.47
C VAL A 394 5.88 0.07 -9.93
N GLU A 395 4.63 -0.24 -10.30
CA GLU A 395 4.27 -0.53 -11.71
C GLU A 395 4.46 0.69 -12.61
N LEU A 396 4.01 1.86 -12.16
CA LEU A 396 4.15 3.11 -12.94
C LEU A 396 5.60 3.51 -13.14
N GLY A 397 6.45 3.35 -12.11
CA GLY A 397 7.87 3.59 -12.26
C GLY A 397 8.50 2.70 -13.35
N GLY A 398 8.16 1.42 -13.37
CA GLY A 398 8.64 0.47 -14.38
C GLY A 398 8.07 0.68 -15.79
N ALA A 399 6.83 1.18 -15.90
CA ALA A 399 6.18 1.47 -17.18
C ALA A 399 6.68 2.78 -17.80
N LEU A 400 6.53 3.89 -17.07
CA LEU A 400 6.72 5.24 -17.59
C LEU A 400 8.18 5.56 -17.90
N LYS A 401 9.14 4.94 -17.20
CA LYS A 401 10.57 5.12 -17.48
C LYS A 401 10.94 4.81 -18.92
N ASN A 402 10.23 3.87 -19.56
CA ASN A 402 10.58 3.39 -20.89
C ASN A 402 10.32 4.47 -21.94
N VAL A 403 9.29 5.31 -21.73
CA VAL A 403 8.99 6.46 -22.58
C VAL A 403 10.10 7.51 -22.47
N ILE A 404 10.50 7.85 -21.25
CA ILE A 404 11.58 8.82 -21.01
C ILE A 404 12.94 8.30 -21.53
N ALA A 405 13.19 6.98 -21.43
CA ALA A 405 14.40 6.37 -21.94
C ALA A 405 14.53 6.47 -23.48
N ILE A 406 13.40 6.43 -24.22
CA ILE A 406 13.40 6.71 -25.67
C ILE A 406 13.90 8.14 -25.91
N ALA A 407 13.35 9.13 -25.23
CA ALA A 407 13.79 10.52 -25.37
C ALA A 407 15.26 10.71 -24.99
N CYS A 408 15.75 10.00 -23.96
CA CYS A 408 17.17 10.01 -23.61
C CYS A 408 18.05 9.47 -24.75
N GLY A 409 17.62 8.39 -25.41
CA GLY A 409 18.30 7.88 -26.59
C GLY A 409 18.32 8.90 -27.74
N ILE A 410 17.22 9.61 -27.99
CA ILE A 410 17.13 10.65 -29.01
C ILE A 410 18.14 11.77 -28.74
N ILE A 411 18.20 12.26 -27.49
CA ILE A 411 19.16 13.29 -27.07
C ILE A 411 20.60 12.86 -27.37
N ASP A 412 20.94 11.62 -27.03
CA ASP A 412 22.31 11.12 -27.20
C ASP A 412 22.64 10.86 -28.68
N GLY A 413 21.70 10.33 -29.47
CA GLY A 413 21.87 10.18 -30.92
C GLY A 413 22.02 11.53 -31.64
N LYS A 414 21.32 12.58 -31.18
CA LYS A 414 21.48 13.94 -31.70
C LYS A 414 22.73 14.66 -31.20
N GLY A 415 23.44 14.10 -30.21
CA GLY A 415 24.62 14.73 -29.63
C GLY A 415 24.32 16.01 -28.82
N TRP A 416 23.10 16.20 -28.31
CA TRP A 416 22.72 17.42 -27.56
C TRP A 416 23.31 17.50 -26.15
N GLY A 417 24.01 16.45 -25.71
CA GLY A 417 24.86 16.47 -24.53
C GLY A 417 24.16 16.14 -23.21
N ILE A 418 24.98 15.91 -22.19
CA ILE A 418 24.56 15.38 -20.89
C ILE A 418 23.67 16.35 -20.09
N ASN A 419 23.77 17.66 -20.33
CA ASN A 419 22.93 18.68 -19.69
C ASN A 419 21.46 18.53 -20.09
N ALA A 420 21.19 18.33 -21.40
CA ALA A 420 19.85 18.10 -21.92
C ALA A 420 19.28 16.79 -21.37
N LYS A 421 20.09 15.72 -21.39
CA LYS A 421 19.70 14.41 -20.85
C LYS A 421 19.37 14.46 -19.35
N SER A 422 20.18 15.15 -18.56
CA SER A 422 19.97 15.29 -17.11
C SER A 422 18.71 16.09 -16.79
N SER A 423 18.48 17.18 -17.54
CA SER A 423 17.25 17.97 -17.46
C SER A 423 16.02 17.12 -17.83
N LEU A 424 16.10 16.34 -18.90
CA LEU A 424 15.02 15.45 -19.35
C LEU A 424 14.69 14.39 -18.30
N ILE A 425 15.69 13.73 -17.71
CA ILE A 425 15.47 12.71 -16.67
C ILE A 425 14.75 13.33 -15.46
N THR A 426 15.20 14.50 -15.02
CA THR A 426 14.63 15.20 -13.86
C THR A 426 13.20 15.65 -14.10
N ARG A 427 12.94 16.30 -15.24
CA ARG A 427 11.59 16.78 -15.60
C ARG A 427 10.66 15.63 -16.00
N GLY A 428 11.18 14.59 -16.63
CA GLY A 428 10.47 13.34 -16.93
C GLY A 428 10.01 12.64 -15.65
N LEU A 429 10.86 12.59 -14.61
CA LEU A 429 10.46 12.08 -13.29
C LEU A 429 9.33 12.91 -12.66
N SER A 430 9.32 14.24 -12.85
CA SER A 430 8.21 15.10 -12.40
C SER A 430 6.88 14.73 -13.08
N GLU A 431 6.89 14.48 -14.40
CA GLU A 431 5.69 14.00 -15.12
C GLU A 431 5.26 12.61 -14.66
N MET A 432 6.21 11.69 -14.46
CA MET A 432 5.92 10.36 -13.90
C MET A 432 5.22 10.48 -12.54
N LYS A 433 5.66 11.41 -11.67
CA LYS A 433 5.03 11.66 -10.37
C LYS A 433 3.62 12.23 -10.50
N ARG A 434 3.35 13.12 -11.45
CA ARG A 434 1.99 13.63 -11.71
C ARG A 434 1.04 12.51 -12.08
N ILE A 435 1.46 11.61 -12.98
CA ILE A 435 0.67 10.42 -13.35
C ILE A 435 0.48 9.50 -12.14
N ALA A 436 1.53 9.27 -11.35
CA ALA A 436 1.46 8.45 -10.14
C ALA A 436 0.43 8.98 -9.15
N VAL A 437 0.48 10.27 -8.82
CA VAL A 437 -0.49 10.91 -7.92
C VAL A 437 -1.91 10.80 -8.48
N PHE A 438 -2.09 11.07 -9.78
CA PHE A 438 -3.38 10.98 -10.45
C PHE A 438 -4.00 9.56 -10.35
N LEU A 439 -3.19 8.52 -10.51
CA LEU A 439 -3.61 7.12 -10.41
C LEU A 439 -3.61 6.58 -8.96
N GLY A 440 -3.41 7.43 -7.95
CA GLY A 440 -3.50 7.08 -6.53
C GLY A 440 -2.27 6.41 -5.93
N ALA A 441 -1.11 6.49 -6.59
CA ALA A 441 0.18 6.05 -6.06
C ALA A 441 0.85 7.11 -5.16
N GLN A 442 1.84 6.69 -4.39
CA GLN A 442 2.67 7.59 -3.58
C GLN A 442 3.80 8.15 -4.45
N PRO A 443 3.91 9.48 -4.61
CA PRO A 443 4.96 10.08 -5.43
C PRO A 443 6.36 9.77 -4.91
N GLU A 444 6.52 9.52 -3.61
CA GLU A 444 7.78 9.14 -2.97
C GLU A 444 8.30 7.78 -3.47
N THR A 445 7.43 6.87 -3.90
CA THR A 445 7.82 5.59 -4.51
C THR A 445 8.70 5.80 -5.73
N LEU A 446 8.46 6.88 -6.49
CA LEU A 446 9.25 7.20 -7.68
C LEU A 446 10.63 7.81 -7.35
N ASN A 447 10.88 8.23 -6.11
CA ASN A 447 12.23 8.60 -5.67
C ASN A 447 13.10 7.37 -5.36
N GLY A 448 12.52 6.17 -5.33
CA GLY A 448 13.21 4.93 -5.03
C GLY A 448 13.70 4.17 -6.27
N LEU A 449 14.11 2.92 -6.02
CA LEU A 449 14.63 2.01 -7.04
C LEU A 449 13.66 1.81 -8.22
N SER A 450 12.37 1.62 -7.99
CA SER A 450 11.39 1.39 -9.07
C SER A 450 11.10 2.63 -9.93
N GLY A 451 11.42 3.84 -9.44
CA GLY A 451 11.27 5.08 -10.19
C GLY A 451 12.61 5.55 -10.74
N ILE A 452 13.25 6.50 -10.05
CA ILE A 452 14.50 7.12 -10.49
C ILE A 452 15.63 6.10 -10.72
N GLY A 453 15.73 5.05 -9.89
CA GLY A 453 16.77 4.03 -10.05
C GLY A 453 16.66 3.27 -11.39
N ASP A 454 15.48 2.73 -11.67
CA ASP A 454 15.21 2.00 -12.92
C ASP A 454 15.21 2.95 -14.13
N LEU A 455 14.78 4.22 -13.95
CA LEU A 455 14.87 5.26 -14.97
C LEU A 455 16.32 5.54 -15.36
N ILE A 456 17.21 5.84 -14.41
CA ILE A 456 18.62 6.10 -14.68
C ILE A 456 19.24 4.90 -15.40
N LEU A 457 19.08 3.69 -14.86
CA LEU A 457 19.62 2.47 -15.49
C LEU A 457 19.18 2.35 -16.95
N THR A 458 17.91 2.63 -17.23
CA THR A 458 17.34 2.44 -18.57
C THR A 458 17.74 3.55 -19.53
N SER A 459 17.89 4.78 -19.03
CA SER A 459 18.28 5.95 -19.81
C SER A 459 19.77 5.98 -20.15
N PHE A 460 20.62 5.25 -19.42
CA PHE A 460 22.08 5.20 -19.67
C PHE A 460 22.57 3.86 -20.22
N SER A 461 21.70 2.86 -20.35
CA SER A 461 22.10 1.53 -20.80
C SER A 461 21.91 1.34 -22.31
N PRO A 462 22.98 1.05 -23.08
CA PRO A 462 22.84 0.65 -24.48
C PRO A 462 22.14 -0.72 -24.65
N HIS A 463 21.95 -1.48 -23.56
CA HIS A 463 21.17 -2.73 -23.58
C HIS A 463 19.66 -2.48 -23.43
N SER A 464 19.24 -1.25 -23.11
CA SER A 464 17.84 -0.87 -23.13
C SER A 464 17.33 -0.75 -24.56
N ARG A 465 16.32 -1.56 -24.91
CA ARG A 465 15.64 -1.49 -26.23
C ARG A 465 14.98 -0.13 -26.45
N ASN A 466 14.43 0.46 -25.41
CA ASN A 466 13.79 1.78 -25.45
C ASN A 466 14.84 2.88 -25.74
N TYR A 467 15.98 2.83 -25.05
CA TYR A 467 17.09 3.74 -25.29
C TYR A 467 17.63 3.59 -26.72
N ARG A 468 17.89 2.35 -27.17
CA ARG A 468 18.38 2.09 -28.53
C ARG A 468 17.43 2.60 -29.60
N LEU A 469 16.12 2.39 -29.44
CA LEU A 469 15.13 2.94 -30.36
C LEU A 469 15.28 4.47 -30.45
N GLY A 470 15.39 5.13 -29.30
CA GLY A 470 15.62 6.56 -29.25
C GLY A 470 16.90 6.98 -29.95
N TRP A 471 18.01 6.28 -29.72
CA TRP A 471 19.29 6.53 -30.35
C TRP A 471 19.19 6.48 -31.87
N GLU A 472 18.60 5.42 -32.42
CA GLU A 472 18.41 5.25 -33.87
C GLU A 472 17.54 6.39 -34.47
N ILE A 473 16.49 6.82 -33.76
CA ILE A 473 15.68 7.99 -34.16
C ILE A 473 16.52 9.27 -34.11
N GLY A 474 17.36 9.43 -33.08
CA GLY A 474 18.29 10.56 -32.95
C GLY A 474 19.29 10.63 -34.11
N GLN A 475 19.72 9.48 -34.64
CA GLN A 475 20.56 9.36 -35.84
C GLN A 475 19.81 9.67 -37.15
N GLY A 476 18.52 10.00 -37.09
CA GLY A 476 17.71 10.40 -38.24
C GLY A 476 16.89 9.28 -38.89
N LYS A 477 16.90 8.06 -38.31
CA LYS A 477 16.04 6.98 -38.83
C LYS A 477 14.57 7.22 -38.51
N LYS A 478 13.69 6.81 -39.42
CA LYS A 478 12.25 6.80 -39.13
C LYS A 478 11.93 5.73 -38.10
N VAL A 479 10.83 5.90 -37.36
CA VAL A 479 10.41 4.97 -36.29
C VAL A 479 10.24 3.53 -36.79
N ALA A 480 9.76 3.33 -38.02
CA ALA A 480 9.63 2.01 -38.63
C ALA A 480 11.00 1.34 -38.82
N GLU A 481 11.95 2.05 -39.44
CA GLU A 481 13.32 1.58 -39.68
C GLU A 481 14.10 1.36 -38.38
N ALA A 482 13.95 2.28 -37.42
CA ALA A 482 14.61 2.20 -36.11
C ALA A 482 14.22 0.95 -35.30
N LYS A 483 13.06 0.34 -35.59
CA LYS A 483 12.60 -0.91 -34.96
C LYS A 483 13.26 -2.16 -35.53
N GLU A 484 13.59 -2.18 -36.81
CA GLU A 484 14.01 -3.41 -37.52
C GLU A 484 15.27 -4.04 -36.92
N GLY A 485 16.17 -3.22 -36.36
CA GLY A 485 17.39 -3.67 -35.69
C GLY A 485 17.22 -4.11 -34.22
N ILE A 486 16.02 -3.97 -33.64
CA ILE A 486 15.80 -4.18 -32.20
C ILE A 486 14.98 -5.45 -31.98
N SER A 487 15.63 -6.49 -31.48
CA SER A 487 14.95 -7.75 -31.16
C SER A 487 13.98 -7.63 -29.96
N GLY A 488 12.78 -8.16 -30.14
CA GLY A 488 11.74 -8.26 -29.11
C GLY A 488 10.86 -7.00 -28.97
N VAL A 489 9.92 -7.05 -28.02
CA VAL A 489 8.92 -5.98 -27.81
C VAL A 489 9.57 -4.73 -27.20
N ILE A 490 9.26 -3.55 -27.75
CA ILE A 490 9.69 -2.26 -27.20
C ILE A 490 8.53 -1.66 -26.39
N GLU A 491 8.51 -1.92 -25.08
CA GLU A 491 7.37 -1.57 -24.21
C GLU A 491 7.08 -0.06 -24.13
N GLY A 492 8.10 0.78 -24.34
CA GLY A 492 7.97 2.24 -24.30
C GLY A 492 7.06 2.81 -25.39
N LEU A 493 6.99 2.16 -26.55
CA LEU A 493 6.07 2.57 -27.62
C LEU A 493 4.62 2.41 -27.19
N GLU A 494 4.26 1.21 -26.72
CA GLU A 494 2.90 0.93 -26.25
C GLU A 494 2.52 1.82 -25.07
N THR A 495 3.45 1.99 -24.12
CA THR A 495 3.24 2.84 -22.96
C THR A 495 3.05 4.31 -23.36
N CYS A 496 3.76 4.80 -24.36
CA CYS A 496 3.63 6.18 -24.84
C CYS A 496 2.20 6.45 -25.36
N VAL A 497 1.62 5.54 -26.12
CA VAL A 497 0.22 5.64 -26.59
C VAL A 497 -0.75 5.70 -25.41
N SER A 498 -0.64 4.77 -24.47
CA SER A 498 -1.53 4.72 -23.30
C SER A 498 -1.41 5.98 -22.44
N VAL A 499 -0.21 6.50 -22.24
CA VAL A 499 0.02 7.74 -21.48
C VAL A 499 -0.55 8.94 -22.21
N TYR A 500 -0.37 9.04 -23.52
CA TYR A 500 -0.96 10.12 -24.32
C TYR A 500 -2.50 10.10 -24.25
N GLN A 501 -3.10 8.92 -24.39
CA GLN A 501 -4.55 8.74 -24.23
C GLN A 501 -5.02 9.11 -22.82
N LEU A 502 -4.28 8.72 -21.77
CA LEU A 502 -4.55 9.12 -20.40
C LEU A 502 -4.49 10.65 -20.24
N ALA A 503 -3.45 11.27 -20.81
CA ALA A 503 -3.24 12.72 -20.76
C ALA A 503 -4.40 13.48 -21.38
N LYS A 504 -4.82 13.09 -22.60
CA LYS A 504 -5.95 13.69 -23.31
C LYS A 504 -7.27 13.47 -22.60
N ARG A 505 -7.54 12.25 -22.14
CA ARG A 505 -8.81 11.89 -21.48
C ARG A 505 -9.04 12.66 -20.18
N TYR A 506 -7.97 12.94 -19.43
CA TYR A 506 -8.05 13.55 -18.11
C TYR A 506 -7.40 14.92 -18.02
N ASN A 507 -7.06 15.53 -19.15
CA ASN A 507 -6.44 16.85 -19.25
C ASN A 507 -5.18 16.99 -18.37
N LEU A 508 -4.30 15.98 -18.38
CA LEU A 508 -3.05 16.00 -17.62
C LEU A 508 -1.97 16.76 -18.40
N ASN A 509 -1.36 17.77 -17.77
CA ASN A 509 -0.25 18.52 -18.34
C ASN A 509 1.06 17.69 -18.29
N LEU A 510 1.38 16.99 -19.40
CA LEU A 510 2.50 16.06 -19.55
C LEU A 510 3.32 16.37 -20.82
N PRO A 511 3.94 17.57 -20.90
CA PRO A 511 4.50 18.08 -22.14
C PRO A 511 5.65 17.26 -22.72
N ILE A 512 6.51 16.66 -21.89
CA ILE A 512 7.60 15.82 -22.38
C ILE A 512 7.01 14.58 -23.03
N MET A 513 6.08 13.89 -22.35
CA MET A 513 5.45 12.68 -22.90
C MET A 513 4.58 12.97 -24.13
N GLU A 514 3.95 14.15 -24.21
CA GLU A 514 3.24 14.61 -25.41
C GLU A 514 4.18 14.80 -26.60
N GLU A 515 5.31 15.49 -26.44
CA GLU A 515 6.27 15.68 -27.53
C GLU A 515 6.91 14.33 -27.95
N ILE A 516 7.17 13.43 -27.00
CA ILE A 516 7.63 12.08 -27.34
C ILE A 516 6.59 11.33 -28.17
N TYR A 517 5.30 11.47 -27.86
CA TYR A 517 4.24 10.88 -28.67
C TYR A 517 4.24 11.43 -30.11
N LYS A 518 4.38 12.75 -30.29
CA LYS A 518 4.42 13.37 -31.61
C LYS A 518 5.61 12.89 -32.45
N ILE A 519 6.80 12.78 -31.86
CA ILE A 519 7.97 12.20 -32.54
C ILE A 519 7.67 10.75 -32.97
N LEU A 520 7.10 9.94 -32.07
CA LEU A 520 6.92 8.51 -32.31
C LEU A 520 5.76 8.16 -33.26
N TYR A 521 4.72 8.99 -33.30
CA TYR A 521 3.45 8.64 -33.97
C TYR A 521 2.95 9.69 -34.96
N GLU A 522 3.37 10.95 -34.85
CA GLU A 522 2.98 12.03 -35.76
C GLU A 522 4.11 12.42 -36.73
N GLY A 523 5.27 11.77 -36.62
CA GLY A 523 6.42 12.00 -37.50
C GLY A 523 7.14 13.32 -37.25
N GLU A 524 6.98 13.89 -36.06
CA GLU A 524 7.61 15.16 -35.70
C GLU A 524 9.12 15.04 -35.55
N GLU A 525 9.85 16.02 -36.08
CA GLU A 525 11.30 16.10 -35.93
C GLU A 525 11.70 16.43 -34.47
N PRO A 526 12.66 15.68 -33.87
CA PRO A 526 13.09 15.92 -32.50
C PRO A 526 13.48 17.37 -32.18
N GLU A 527 14.11 18.07 -33.11
CA GLU A 527 14.54 19.46 -33.00
C GLU A 527 13.35 20.41 -32.75
N ILE A 528 12.23 20.18 -33.43
CA ILE A 528 11.01 20.97 -33.30
C ILE A 528 10.42 20.75 -31.91
N SER A 529 10.31 19.48 -31.48
CA SER A 529 9.82 19.13 -30.16
C SER A 529 10.68 19.72 -29.04
N LEU A 530 12.01 19.64 -29.15
CA LEU A 530 12.92 20.25 -28.19
C LEU A 530 12.71 21.76 -28.10
N ARG A 531 12.64 22.44 -29.25
CA ARG A 531 12.41 23.89 -29.32
C ARG A 531 11.11 24.28 -28.62
N ARG A 532 10.02 23.53 -28.83
CA ARG A 532 8.75 23.78 -28.13
C ARG A 532 8.87 23.61 -26.62
N LEU A 533 9.58 22.60 -26.14
CA LEU A 533 9.79 22.39 -24.71
C LEU A 533 10.58 23.55 -24.08
N MET A 534 11.61 24.05 -24.77
CA MET A 534 12.46 25.14 -24.30
C MET A 534 11.78 26.51 -24.31
N LEU A 535 10.83 26.75 -25.22
CA LEU A 535 10.10 28.02 -25.36
C LEU A 535 8.81 28.10 -24.53
N ARG A 536 8.57 27.14 -23.63
CA ARG A 536 7.43 27.20 -22.70
C ARG A 536 7.61 28.32 -21.69
N ASP A 537 6.49 28.77 -21.12
CA ASP A 537 6.49 29.78 -20.05
C ASP A 537 7.43 29.42 -18.91
N LEU A 538 8.16 30.43 -18.44
CA LEU A 538 9.05 30.32 -17.28
C LEU A 538 8.23 30.06 -16.00
N LYS A 539 8.68 29.11 -15.18
CA LYS A 539 8.01 28.69 -13.95
C LYS A 539 9.04 28.43 -12.85
N GLY A 540 8.62 28.56 -11.59
CA GLY A 540 9.38 28.05 -10.45
C GLY A 540 9.55 26.53 -10.53
N GLU A 541 10.58 26.02 -9.85
CA GLU A 541 10.92 24.59 -9.87
C GLU A 541 9.80 23.68 -9.34
#